data_AF-A0A2A4QKH6-F1
#
_entry.id   AF-A0A2A4QKH6-F1
#
_cell.length_a   1.000
_cell.length_b   1.000
_cell.length_c   1.000
_cell.angle_alpha   90.00
_cell.angle_beta   90.00
_cell.angle_gamma   90.00
#
_symmetry.space_group_name_H-M   'P 1'
#
loop_
_entity.id
_entity.type
_entity.pdbx_description
1 polymer ?
#
loop_
_entity_poly.entity_id
_entity_poly.type
_entity_poly.pdbx_seq_one_letter_code
_entity_poly.pdbx_strand_id
1 'polypeptide(L)'
;NIENIETSDSPYRYERMKELIDRQETINPTKMAAILRDKAGLGDINIGLGNQKTINQLIAHHSIIFKPGQQLVWVSTKPWQLGPYVAYDLSVIFKDLPGLKKDSSIIVDSLTIPGDKFLHSRLYKEFLAYTKLKCIFKKMISSDDPKELDKHLPKKFMESNPELYLVYYILGDYWRKIGRLEKALESYEIALTKEIPYNADLDDIKAKTELIKADRQQK
;
A
#
# COMPACT_ATOMS: atom_id res chain seq x y z
N ASN A 1 5.79 19.12 12.66
CA ASN A 1 5.51 17.79 13.27
C ASN A 1 4.04 17.63 13.65
N ILE A 2 3.41 18.60 14.32
CA ILE A 2 1.98 18.53 14.69
C ILE A 2 1.07 18.51 13.45
N GLU A 3 1.32 19.37 12.45
CA GLU A 3 0.55 19.37 11.18
C GLU A 3 0.60 18.01 10.44
N ASN A 4 1.74 17.31 10.45
CA ASN A 4 1.85 15.97 9.85
C ASN A 4 1.06 14.91 10.64
N ILE A 5 0.92 15.07 11.96
CA ILE A 5 0.11 14.15 12.77
C ILE A 5 -1.38 14.37 12.45
N GLU A 6 -1.81 15.61 12.25
CA GLU A 6 -3.24 15.92 12.00
C GLU A 6 -3.69 15.66 10.56
N THR A 7 -2.78 15.68 9.59
CA THR A 7 -3.13 15.63 8.15
C THR A 7 -2.67 14.36 7.41
N SER A 8 -1.97 13.43 8.07
CA SER A 8 -1.39 12.23 7.42
C SER A 8 -1.95 10.90 7.92
N ASP A 9 -1.57 9.83 7.21
CA ASP A 9 -1.85 8.43 7.55
C ASP A 9 -1.04 7.89 8.75
N SER A 10 -0.05 8.65 9.23
CA SER A 10 0.93 8.18 10.21
C SER A 10 0.31 7.77 11.57
N PRO A 11 -0.63 8.53 12.17
CA PRO A 11 -1.27 8.12 13.42
C PRO A 11 -2.07 6.82 13.24
N TYR A 12 -2.77 6.66 12.12
CA TYR A 12 -3.54 5.46 11.83
C TYR A 12 -2.62 4.22 11.78
N ARG A 13 -1.49 4.32 11.07
CA ARG A 13 -0.51 3.22 11.01
C ARG A 13 0.11 2.92 12.37
N TYR A 14 0.34 3.95 13.19
CA TYR A 14 0.82 3.76 14.56
C TYR A 14 -0.19 2.99 15.42
N GLU A 15 -1.47 3.35 15.36
CA GLU A 15 -2.53 2.61 16.05
C GLU A 15 -2.63 1.16 15.55
N ARG A 16 -2.56 0.94 14.23
CA ARG A 16 -2.56 -0.41 13.66
C ARG A 16 -1.34 -1.23 14.11
N MET A 17 -0.18 -0.61 14.20
CA MET A 17 1.03 -1.25 14.72
C MET A 17 0.85 -1.67 16.18
N LYS A 18 0.31 -0.79 17.03
CA LYS A 18 0.01 -1.13 18.44
C LYS A 18 -0.97 -2.30 18.54
N GLU A 19 -2.07 -2.25 17.79
CA GLU A 19 -3.05 -3.34 17.73
C GLU A 19 -2.39 -4.69 17.39
N LEU A 20 -1.51 -4.71 16.39
CA LEU A 20 -0.81 -5.92 15.97
C LEU A 20 0.21 -6.42 17.01
N ILE A 21 0.88 -5.51 17.70
CA ILE A 21 1.85 -5.81 18.77
C ILE A 21 1.14 -6.34 20.02
N ASP A 22 0.06 -5.69 20.45
CA ASP A 22 -0.66 -6.01 21.68
C ASP A 22 -1.34 -7.40 21.62
N ARG A 23 -1.62 -7.90 20.40
CA ARG A 23 -2.09 -9.26 20.14
C ARG A 23 -1.02 -10.34 20.35
N GLN A 24 0.25 -9.97 20.54
CA GLN A 24 1.36 -10.91 20.69
C GLN A 24 1.83 -10.98 22.14
N GLU A 25 1.72 -12.16 22.76
CA GLU A 25 2.34 -12.41 24.07
C GLU A 25 3.87 -12.18 24.05
N THR A 26 4.50 -12.60 22.96
CA THR A 26 5.93 -12.42 22.69
C THR A 26 6.18 -12.16 21.21
N ILE A 27 7.14 -11.27 20.93
CA ILE A 27 7.57 -10.94 19.56
C ILE A 27 8.87 -11.68 19.23
N ASN A 28 8.82 -12.47 18.17
CA ASN A 28 9.99 -13.08 17.54
C ASN A 28 10.15 -12.57 16.09
N PRO A 29 11.28 -12.83 15.41
CA PRO A 29 11.51 -12.33 14.05
C PRO A 29 10.41 -12.72 13.05
N THR A 30 9.90 -13.95 13.11
CA THR A 30 8.82 -14.41 12.24
C THR A 30 7.53 -13.63 12.45
N LYS A 31 7.15 -13.38 13.72
CA LYS A 31 5.98 -12.56 14.06
C LYS A 31 6.17 -11.11 13.64
N MET A 32 7.36 -10.53 13.86
CA MET A 32 7.66 -9.17 13.42
C MET A 32 7.59 -9.06 11.88
N ALA A 33 8.09 -10.05 11.14
CA ALA A 33 7.94 -10.08 9.69
C ALA A 33 6.47 -10.12 9.26
N ALA A 34 5.61 -10.85 9.98
CA ALA A 34 4.18 -10.87 9.70
C ALA A 34 3.52 -9.49 9.94
N ILE A 35 3.88 -8.81 11.04
CA ILE A 35 3.41 -7.44 11.33
C ILE A 35 3.84 -6.47 10.22
N LEU A 36 5.12 -6.48 9.83
CA LEU A 36 5.64 -5.63 8.76
C LEU A 36 5.00 -5.91 7.39
N ARG A 37 4.47 -7.12 7.20
CA ARG A 37 3.78 -7.54 5.97
C ARG A 37 2.26 -7.32 6.02
N ASP A 38 1.71 -6.83 7.13
CA ASP A 38 0.27 -6.63 7.32
C ASP A 38 -0.30 -5.58 6.37
N LYS A 39 -1.41 -5.91 5.71
CA LYS A 39 -2.04 -5.09 4.64
C LYS A 39 -3.45 -4.64 5.01
N ALA A 40 -3.87 -4.83 6.26
CA ALA A 40 -5.21 -4.48 6.71
C ALA A 40 -5.21 -3.13 7.44
N GLY A 41 -6.40 -2.55 7.57
CA GLY A 41 -6.65 -1.40 8.41
C GLY A 41 -6.85 -1.79 9.88
N LEU A 42 -7.18 -0.80 10.71
CA LEU A 42 -7.57 -1.01 12.10
C LEU A 42 -8.73 -2.02 12.21
N GLY A 43 -8.67 -2.90 13.20
CA GLY A 43 -9.69 -3.93 13.40
C GLY A 43 -9.73 -4.98 12.30
N ASP A 44 -8.61 -5.18 11.58
CA ASP A 44 -8.48 -6.09 10.43
C ASP A 44 -9.40 -5.77 9.25
N ILE A 45 -9.90 -4.54 9.17
CA ILE A 45 -10.79 -4.10 8.09
C ILE A 45 -10.01 -4.07 6.77
N ASN A 46 -10.63 -4.59 5.71
CA ASN A 46 -10.09 -4.47 4.36
C ASN A 46 -10.33 -3.04 3.84
N ILE A 47 -9.26 -2.24 3.77
CA ILE A 47 -9.29 -0.86 3.27
C ILE A 47 -8.67 -0.71 1.86
N GLY A 48 -8.49 -1.85 1.16
CA GLY A 48 -7.90 -1.92 -0.16
C GLY A 48 -6.38 -2.05 -0.15
N LEU A 49 -5.84 -2.82 -1.09
CA LEU A 49 -4.42 -3.08 -1.18
C LEU A 49 -3.66 -1.82 -1.64
N GLY A 50 -2.58 -1.48 -0.93
CA GLY A 50 -1.80 -0.28 -1.20
C GLY A 50 -2.40 1.01 -0.65
N ASN A 51 -3.39 0.90 0.23
CA ASN A 51 -3.88 2.02 1.01
C ASN A 51 -2.79 2.50 1.99
N GLN A 52 -2.56 3.80 2.04
CA GLN A 52 -1.49 4.43 2.81
C GLN A 52 -1.66 4.26 4.33
N LYS A 53 -2.88 3.98 4.79
CA LYS A 53 -3.19 3.66 6.20
C LYS A 53 -2.75 2.24 6.63
N THR A 54 -2.32 1.38 5.72
CA THR A 54 -1.83 0.02 6.05
C THR A 54 -0.34 0.02 6.41
N ILE A 55 0.12 -0.94 7.25
CA ILE A 55 1.56 -1.09 7.55
C ILE A 55 2.34 -1.39 6.26
N ASN A 56 1.88 -2.36 5.49
CA ASN A 56 2.42 -2.73 4.18
C ASN A 56 1.59 -2.15 3.05
N GLN A 57 1.98 -0.95 2.62
CA GLN A 57 1.39 -0.25 1.48
C GLN A 57 1.80 -0.84 0.11
N LEU A 58 2.54 -1.96 0.06
CA LEU A 58 3.05 -2.59 -1.17
C LEU A 58 3.93 -1.68 -2.06
N ILE A 59 4.55 -0.67 -1.46
CA ILE A 59 5.50 0.25 -2.13
C ILE A 59 6.88 0.29 -1.45
N ALA A 60 7.00 -0.22 -0.22
CA ALA A 60 8.26 -0.18 0.53
C ALA A 60 9.33 -1.01 -0.17
N HIS A 61 10.51 -0.43 -0.36
CA HIS A 61 11.63 -1.13 -1.00
C HIS A 61 12.15 -2.29 -0.15
N HIS A 62 12.35 -2.04 1.14
CA HIS A 62 12.87 -3.01 2.11
C HIS A 62 12.28 -2.75 3.50
N SER A 63 12.30 -3.77 4.34
CA SER A 63 12.14 -3.67 5.78
C SER A 63 13.16 -4.55 6.49
N ILE A 64 13.50 -4.15 7.72
CA ILE A 64 14.61 -4.72 8.50
C ILE A 64 14.09 -5.08 9.89
N ILE A 65 14.47 -6.24 10.38
CA ILE A 65 14.20 -6.68 11.76
C ILE A 65 15.54 -6.78 12.47
N PHE A 66 15.70 -6.05 13.56
CA PHE A 66 16.92 -6.10 14.36
C PHE A 66 16.67 -6.76 15.71
N LYS A 67 17.53 -7.74 16.06
CA LYS A 67 17.57 -8.36 17.38
C LYS A 67 18.92 -8.06 18.02
N PRO A 68 19.10 -6.86 18.59
CA PRO A 68 20.41 -6.33 18.99
C PRO A 68 21.10 -7.17 20.06
N GLY A 69 20.35 -7.67 21.05
CA GLY A 69 20.91 -8.53 22.11
C GLY A 69 21.52 -9.84 21.62
N GLN A 70 21.19 -10.27 20.39
CA GLN A 70 21.79 -11.43 19.72
C GLN A 70 22.65 -11.05 18.52
N GLN A 71 22.82 -9.75 18.24
CA GLN A 71 23.55 -9.25 17.07
C GLN A 71 23.03 -9.83 15.73
N LEU A 72 21.72 -10.14 15.64
CA LEU A 72 21.10 -10.68 14.43
C LEU A 72 20.25 -9.63 13.73
N VAL A 73 20.40 -9.54 12.41
CA VAL A 73 19.58 -8.68 11.53
C VAL A 73 18.91 -9.53 10.47
N TRP A 74 17.65 -9.25 10.15
CA TRP A 74 16.99 -9.79 8.97
C TRP A 74 16.68 -8.65 7.99
N VAL A 75 17.00 -8.82 6.72
CA VAL A 75 16.70 -7.85 5.65
C VAL A 75 15.78 -8.49 4.62
N SER A 76 14.66 -7.83 4.32
CA SER A 76 13.73 -8.32 3.30
C SER A 76 14.31 -8.21 1.89
N THR A 77 14.10 -9.26 1.10
CA THR A 77 14.52 -9.33 -0.31
C THR A 77 13.32 -9.17 -1.25
N LYS A 78 13.61 -9.03 -2.55
CA LYS A 78 12.58 -8.82 -3.57
C LYS A 78 11.55 -9.97 -3.63
N PRO A 79 10.29 -9.67 -3.99
CA PRO A 79 9.76 -8.33 -4.29
C PRO A 79 9.37 -7.57 -3.02
N TRP A 80 9.82 -6.31 -2.92
CA TRP A 80 9.55 -5.40 -1.79
C TRP A 80 9.90 -6.04 -0.43
N GLN A 81 8.99 -5.94 0.54
CA GLN A 81 9.06 -6.63 1.83
C GLN A 81 8.40 -8.01 1.88
N LEU A 82 7.91 -8.49 0.73
CA LEU A 82 7.21 -9.77 0.63
C LEU A 82 8.16 -10.93 0.29
N GLY A 83 9.34 -10.66 -0.25
CA GLY A 83 10.34 -11.70 -0.46
C GLY A 83 10.91 -12.23 0.86
N PRO A 84 11.75 -13.28 0.80
CA PRO A 84 12.42 -13.83 1.98
C PRO A 84 13.16 -12.76 2.78
N TYR A 85 13.17 -12.91 4.10
CA TYR A 85 14.04 -12.15 4.98
C TYR A 85 15.30 -12.96 5.25
N VAL A 86 16.43 -12.49 4.71
CA VAL A 86 17.73 -13.12 4.89
C VAL A 86 18.32 -12.67 6.22
N ALA A 87 18.74 -13.63 7.04
CA ALA A 87 19.32 -13.38 8.35
C ALA A 87 20.83 -13.17 8.25
N TYR A 88 21.35 -12.22 9.01
CA TYR A 88 22.76 -11.84 9.09
C TYR A 88 23.22 -11.86 10.54
N ASP A 89 24.36 -12.49 10.81
CA ASP A 89 25.04 -12.46 12.11
C ASP A 89 26.09 -11.34 12.13
N LEU A 90 25.78 -10.25 12.81
CA LEU A 90 26.69 -9.10 12.93
C LEU A 90 27.87 -9.39 13.85
N SER A 91 27.83 -10.43 14.68
CA SER A 91 28.97 -10.81 15.53
C SER A 91 30.20 -11.15 14.70
N VAL A 92 30.00 -11.71 13.50
CA VAL A 92 31.06 -12.01 12.54
C VAL A 92 31.73 -10.71 12.06
N ILE A 93 30.93 -9.68 11.78
CA ILE A 93 31.43 -8.37 11.32
C ILE A 93 32.21 -7.67 12.43
N PHE A 94 31.68 -7.67 13.66
CA PHE A 94 32.30 -6.95 14.77
C PHE A 94 33.53 -7.65 15.36
N LYS A 95 33.76 -8.94 15.08
CA LYS A 95 34.97 -9.65 15.53
C LYS A 95 36.24 -9.21 14.81
N ASP A 96 36.13 -8.76 13.55
CA ASP A 96 37.27 -8.40 12.68
C ASP A 96 37.35 -6.87 12.43
N LEU A 97 37.30 -6.07 13.51
CA LEU A 97 37.33 -4.61 13.49
C LEU A 97 38.73 -3.97 13.29
N PRO A 98 39.54 -4.47 12.33
CA PRO A 98 40.25 -3.56 11.43
C PRO A 98 40.00 -3.87 9.94
N GLY A 99 39.04 -4.73 9.61
CA GLY A 99 38.66 -5.10 8.24
C GLY A 99 38.58 -6.61 8.05
N LEU A 100 37.59 -7.06 7.27
CA LEU A 100 37.41 -8.46 6.88
C LEU A 100 38.67 -8.94 6.14
N LYS A 101 39.47 -9.80 6.78
CA LYS A 101 40.69 -10.37 6.19
C LYS A 101 40.40 -11.47 5.14
N LYS A 102 39.17 -11.96 5.10
CA LYS A 102 38.71 -13.02 4.20
C LYS A 102 37.21 -12.87 3.94
N ASP A 103 36.79 -13.13 2.71
CA ASP A 103 35.38 -13.26 2.37
C ASP A 103 34.78 -14.43 3.17
N SER A 104 33.85 -14.10 4.06
CA SER A 104 33.08 -15.07 4.83
C SER A 104 31.60 -14.74 4.70
N SER A 105 30.77 -15.77 4.56
CA SER A 105 29.32 -15.58 4.55
C SER A 105 28.89 -15.15 5.94
N ILE A 106 28.29 -13.97 6.02
CA ILE A 106 27.63 -13.44 7.22
C ILE A 106 26.16 -13.85 7.29
N ILE A 107 25.67 -14.61 6.29
CA ILE A 107 24.29 -15.07 6.19
C ILE A 107 24.09 -16.32 7.06
N VAL A 108 22.99 -16.37 7.78
CA VAL A 108 22.55 -17.53 8.57
C VAL A 108 21.33 -18.16 7.91
N ASP A 109 21.56 -19.06 6.95
CA ASP A 109 20.49 -19.64 6.11
C ASP A 109 19.35 -20.27 6.92
N SER A 110 19.69 -20.96 8.02
CA SER A 110 18.72 -21.63 8.90
C SER A 110 17.75 -20.67 9.60
N LEU A 111 18.07 -19.38 9.66
CA LEU A 111 17.24 -18.33 10.26
C LEU A 111 16.46 -17.52 9.21
N THR A 112 16.56 -17.87 7.92
CA THR A 112 15.82 -17.19 6.86
C THR A 112 14.31 -17.35 7.06
N ILE A 113 13.59 -16.23 7.06
CA ILE A 113 12.12 -16.26 7.09
C ILE A 113 11.64 -16.31 5.63
N PRO A 114 10.81 -17.30 5.25
CA PRO A 114 10.39 -17.46 3.87
C PRO A 114 9.59 -16.25 3.35
N GLY A 115 9.51 -16.16 2.02
CA GLY A 115 8.66 -15.19 1.35
C GLY A 115 7.19 -15.32 1.78
N ASP A 116 6.47 -14.21 1.71
CA ASP A 116 5.06 -14.14 2.05
C ASP A 116 4.23 -14.95 1.03
N LYS A 117 3.37 -15.84 1.54
CA LYS A 117 2.45 -16.65 0.73
C LYS A 117 1.51 -15.79 -0.12
N PHE A 118 1.26 -14.54 0.28
CA PHE A 118 0.53 -13.55 -0.49
C PHE A 118 1.00 -13.44 -1.94
N LEU A 119 2.30 -13.61 -2.23
CA LEU A 119 2.86 -13.55 -3.58
C LEU A 119 2.26 -14.60 -4.54
N HIS A 120 1.70 -15.68 -4.03
CA HIS A 120 1.07 -16.73 -4.81
C HIS A 120 -0.46 -16.66 -4.80
N SER A 121 -1.02 -15.66 -4.11
CA SER A 121 -2.47 -15.52 -3.93
C SER A 121 -3.16 -14.89 -5.15
N ARG A 122 -4.49 -15.07 -5.22
CA ARG A 122 -5.33 -14.35 -6.19
C ARG A 122 -5.28 -12.84 -5.97
N LEU A 123 -5.30 -12.39 -4.72
CA LEU A 123 -5.24 -10.98 -4.34
C LEU A 123 -3.99 -10.28 -4.88
N TYR A 124 -2.85 -10.97 -4.92
CA TYR A 124 -1.64 -10.41 -5.51
C TYR A 124 -1.76 -10.23 -7.03
N LYS A 125 -2.37 -11.18 -7.74
CA LYS A 125 -2.65 -11.05 -9.18
C LYS A 125 -3.60 -9.89 -9.45
N GLU A 126 -4.64 -9.72 -8.64
CA GLU A 126 -5.58 -8.60 -8.69
C GLU A 126 -4.87 -7.26 -8.46
N PHE A 127 -3.99 -7.18 -7.45
CA PHE A 127 -3.16 -6.00 -7.22
C PHE A 127 -2.26 -5.65 -8.42
N LEU A 128 -1.63 -6.64 -9.06
CA LEU A 128 -0.85 -6.41 -10.27
C LEU A 128 -1.71 -5.96 -11.46
N ALA A 129 -2.97 -6.39 -11.54
CA ALA A 129 -3.91 -5.86 -12.53
C ALA A 129 -4.26 -4.40 -12.22
N TYR A 130 -4.54 -4.08 -10.95
CA TYR A 130 -4.77 -2.72 -10.47
C TYR A 130 -3.60 -1.79 -10.84
N THR A 131 -2.34 -2.18 -10.60
CA THR A 131 -1.20 -1.30 -10.90
C THR A 131 -1.09 -0.98 -12.39
N LYS A 132 -1.32 -1.96 -13.27
CA LYS A 132 -1.34 -1.76 -14.73
C LYS A 132 -2.49 -0.85 -15.17
N LEU A 133 -3.70 -1.13 -14.68
CA LEU A 133 -4.90 -0.36 -15.03
C LEU A 133 -4.81 1.08 -14.53
N LYS A 134 -4.30 1.30 -13.30
CA LYS A 134 -4.02 2.63 -12.75
C LYS A 134 -3.13 3.44 -13.69
N CYS A 135 -2.07 2.85 -14.23
CA CYS A 135 -1.20 3.54 -15.20
C CYS A 135 -1.95 3.92 -16.48
N ILE A 136 -2.83 3.05 -16.99
CA ILE A 136 -3.65 3.32 -18.19
C ILE A 136 -4.58 4.50 -17.94
N PHE A 137 -5.38 4.46 -16.85
CA PHE A 137 -6.32 5.54 -16.54
C PHE A 137 -5.62 6.87 -16.26
N LYS A 138 -4.51 6.88 -15.52
CA LYS A 138 -3.73 8.10 -15.29
C LYS A 138 -3.23 8.73 -16.59
N LYS A 139 -2.75 7.92 -17.55
CA LYS A 139 -2.35 8.43 -18.87
C LYS A 139 -3.51 9.08 -19.62
N MET A 140 -4.71 8.49 -19.54
CA MET A 140 -5.91 9.07 -20.18
C MET A 140 -6.33 10.39 -19.53
N ILE A 141 -6.28 10.48 -18.20
CA ILE A 141 -6.61 11.70 -17.46
C ILE A 141 -5.67 12.85 -17.86
N SER A 142 -4.38 12.55 -18.04
CA SER A 142 -3.36 13.52 -18.44
C SER A 142 -3.30 13.82 -19.95
N SER A 143 -4.10 13.15 -20.78
CA SER A 143 -4.09 13.37 -22.24
C SER A 143 -4.87 14.63 -22.63
N ASP A 144 -4.41 15.35 -23.66
CA ASP A 144 -5.12 16.52 -24.20
C ASP A 144 -6.34 16.13 -25.05
N ASP A 145 -6.29 14.98 -25.72
CA ASP A 145 -7.40 14.40 -26.51
C ASP A 145 -7.76 13.00 -25.99
N PRO A 146 -8.48 12.93 -24.85
CA PRO A 146 -8.77 11.68 -24.17
C PRO A 146 -9.86 10.88 -24.92
N LYS A 147 -9.45 9.82 -25.61
CA LYS A 147 -10.40 8.86 -26.21
C LYS A 147 -11.05 7.97 -25.16
N GLU A 148 -12.33 7.67 -25.32
CA GLU A 148 -12.99 6.69 -24.45
C GLU A 148 -12.32 5.32 -24.62
N LEU A 149 -11.85 4.76 -23.50
CA LEU A 149 -11.27 3.44 -23.42
C LEU A 149 -12.32 2.35 -23.65
N ASP A 150 -11.85 1.12 -23.87
CA ASP A 150 -12.72 -0.07 -23.91
C ASP A 150 -13.67 -0.12 -22.70
N LYS A 151 -14.96 -0.33 -22.97
CA LYS A 151 -16.05 -0.25 -21.98
C LYS A 151 -15.91 -1.24 -20.82
N HIS A 152 -15.11 -2.30 -20.97
CA HIS A 152 -14.90 -3.30 -19.92
C HIS A 152 -13.74 -2.92 -18.97
N LEU A 153 -12.85 -2.00 -19.36
CA LEU A 153 -11.71 -1.60 -18.53
C LEU A 153 -12.11 -0.93 -17.20
N PRO A 154 -13.11 -0.03 -17.14
CA PRO A 154 -13.56 0.52 -15.88
C PRO A 154 -14.03 -0.55 -14.89
N LYS A 155 -14.80 -1.54 -15.37
CA LYS A 155 -15.26 -2.66 -14.54
C LYS A 155 -14.09 -3.50 -14.02
N LYS A 156 -13.15 -3.87 -14.90
CA LYS A 156 -11.94 -4.61 -14.51
C LYS A 156 -11.11 -3.84 -13.47
N PHE A 157 -11.09 -2.51 -13.55
CA PHE A 157 -10.36 -1.68 -12.60
C PHE A 157 -11.03 -1.67 -11.23
N MET A 158 -12.36 -1.52 -11.16
CA MET A 158 -13.14 -1.69 -9.92
C MET A 158 -12.90 -3.06 -9.28
N GLU A 159 -12.99 -4.13 -10.06
CA GLU A 159 -12.81 -5.51 -9.58
C GLU A 159 -11.37 -5.80 -9.11
N SER A 160 -10.38 -5.07 -9.63
CA SER A 160 -8.97 -5.31 -9.28
C SER A 160 -8.58 -4.86 -7.87
N ASN A 161 -9.31 -3.91 -7.27
CA ASN A 161 -9.07 -3.45 -5.90
C ASN A 161 -10.31 -2.71 -5.33
N PRO A 162 -11.42 -3.42 -5.06
CA PRO A 162 -12.74 -2.83 -4.81
C PRO A 162 -12.88 -2.06 -3.49
N GLU A 163 -11.95 -2.23 -2.55
CA GLU A 163 -11.97 -1.49 -1.27
C GLU A 163 -11.07 -0.25 -1.29
N LEU A 164 -10.26 -0.07 -2.33
CA LEU A 164 -9.36 1.07 -2.42
C LEU A 164 -10.09 2.29 -3.00
N TYR A 165 -10.24 3.35 -2.20
CA TYR A 165 -10.85 4.63 -2.62
C TYR A 165 -10.27 5.15 -3.95
N LEU A 166 -8.95 4.99 -4.13
CA LEU A 166 -8.20 5.54 -5.25
C LEU A 166 -8.65 4.97 -6.61
N VAL A 167 -9.20 3.75 -6.64
CA VAL A 167 -9.77 3.18 -7.87
C VAL A 167 -10.92 4.05 -8.37
N TYR A 168 -11.85 4.35 -7.47
CA TYR A 168 -13.04 5.13 -7.77
C TYR A 168 -12.73 6.61 -7.97
N TYR A 169 -11.79 7.15 -7.20
CA TYR A 169 -11.30 8.51 -7.39
C TYR A 169 -10.72 8.71 -8.80
N ILE A 170 -9.85 7.78 -9.26
CA ILE A 170 -9.28 7.81 -10.60
C ILE A 170 -10.36 7.62 -11.68
N LEU A 171 -11.33 6.73 -11.46
CA LEU A 171 -12.44 6.56 -12.40
C LEU A 171 -13.30 7.80 -12.52
N GLY A 172 -13.58 8.49 -11.42
CA GLY A 172 -14.29 9.76 -11.43
C GLY A 172 -13.56 10.80 -12.28
N ASP A 173 -12.24 10.95 -12.07
CA ASP A 173 -11.41 11.89 -12.84
C ASP A 173 -11.37 11.53 -14.33
N TYR A 174 -11.28 10.24 -14.64
CA TYR A 174 -11.35 9.76 -16.01
C TYR A 174 -12.71 10.07 -16.67
N TRP A 175 -13.82 9.75 -16.01
CA TRP A 175 -15.16 10.00 -16.56
C TRP A 175 -15.43 11.48 -16.75
N ARG A 176 -15.00 12.33 -15.79
CA ARG A 176 -15.09 13.78 -15.90
C ARG A 176 -14.29 14.29 -17.11
N LYS A 177 -13.06 13.78 -17.29
CA LYS A 177 -12.17 14.15 -18.39
C LYS A 177 -12.77 13.86 -19.78
N ILE A 178 -13.58 12.80 -19.91
CA ILE A 178 -14.29 12.47 -21.17
C ILE A 178 -15.76 12.96 -21.19
N GLY A 179 -16.13 13.87 -20.29
CA GLY A 179 -17.45 14.52 -20.26
C GLY A 179 -18.62 13.66 -19.76
N ARG A 180 -18.37 12.50 -19.15
CA ARG A 180 -19.41 11.61 -18.59
C ARG A 180 -19.68 11.96 -17.12
N LEU A 181 -20.32 13.09 -16.88
CA LEU A 181 -20.49 13.65 -15.52
C LEU A 181 -21.32 12.76 -14.57
N GLU A 182 -22.28 11.99 -15.08
CA GLU A 182 -23.05 11.03 -14.26
C GLU A 182 -22.19 9.93 -13.68
N LYS A 183 -21.44 9.23 -14.53
CA LYS A 183 -20.50 8.20 -14.11
C LYS A 183 -19.39 8.75 -13.22
N ALA A 184 -18.98 10.00 -13.46
CA ALA A 184 -17.99 10.67 -12.62
C ALA A 184 -18.52 10.85 -11.19
N LEU A 185 -19.74 11.38 -11.07
CA LEU A 185 -20.40 11.57 -9.77
C LEU A 185 -20.55 10.26 -9.01
N GLU A 186 -21.10 9.22 -9.66
CA GLU A 186 -21.25 7.88 -9.06
C GLU A 186 -19.91 7.34 -8.55
N SER A 187 -18.83 7.53 -9.33
CA SER A 187 -17.50 7.07 -8.93
C SER A 187 -16.98 7.84 -7.72
N TYR A 188 -17.14 9.17 -7.67
CA TYR A 188 -16.73 9.95 -6.50
C TYR A 188 -17.53 9.60 -5.26
N GLU A 189 -18.84 9.42 -5.39
CA GLU A 189 -19.70 9.02 -4.28
C GLU A 189 -19.28 7.66 -3.72
N ILE A 190 -18.94 6.68 -4.59
CA ILE A 190 -18.36 5.41 -4.12
C ILE A 190 -17.00 5.64 -3.43
N ALA A 191 -16.14 6.49 -3.97
CA ALA A 191 -14.83 6.77 -3.35
C ALA A 191 -14.99 7.32 -1.92
N LEU A 192 -15.99 8.19 -1.69
CA LEU A 192 -16.32 8.76 -0.38
C LEU A 192 -16.85 7.74 0.63
N THR A 193 -17.30 6.55 0.18
CA THR A 193 -17.67 5.44 1.09
C THR A 193 -16.48 4.58 1.53
N LYS A 194 -15.30 4.78 0.94
CA LYS A 194 -14.09 3.99 1.20
C LYS A 194 -13.17 4.71 2.17
N GLU A 195 -12.21 3.98 2.72
CA GLU A 195 -11.22 4.54 3.64
C GLU A 195 -10.22 5.45 2.89
N ILE A 196 -10.34 6.76 3.09
CA ILE A 196 -9.47 7.77 2.46
C ILE A 196 -8.35 8.18 3.43
N PRO A 197 -7.07 8.07 3.06
CA PRO A 197 -5.94 8.37 3.96
C PRO A 197 -5.74 9.85 4.27
N TYR A 198 -5.96 10.72 3.28
CA TYR A 198 -5.60 12.13 3.34
C TYR A 198 -6.84 13.02 3.26
N ASN A 199 -6.92 14.00 4.16
CA ASN A 199 -8.00 14.99 4.14
C ASN A 199 -8.02 15.78 2.81
N ALA A 200 -6.86 16.06 2.23
CA ALA A 200 -6.78 16.73 0.92
C ALA A 200 -7.47 15.93 -0.20
N ASP A 201 -7.32 14.60 -0.22
CA ASP A 201 -8.02 13.76 -1.20
C ASP A 201 -9.54 13.77 -0.93
N LEU A 202 -9.94 13.70 0.35
CA LEU A 202 -11.35 13.74 0.75
C LEU A 202 -12.01 15.06 0.31
N ASP A 203 -11.36 16.18 0.58
CA ASP A 203 -11.86 17.52 0.28
C ASP A 203 -11.92 17.76 -1.23
N ASP A 204 -10.92 17.30 -1.98
CA ASP A 204 -10.92 17.38 -3.44
C ASP A 204 -12.06 16.54 -4.06
N ILE A 205 -12.27 15.31 -3.59
CA ILE A 205 -13.38 14.46 -4.06
C ILE A 205 -14.73 15.13 -3.75
N LYS A 206 -14.91 15.71 -2.55
CA LYS A 206 -16.12 16.45 -2.17
C LYS A 206 -16.32 17.67 -3.07
N ALA A 207 -15.29 18.48 -3.28
CA ALA A 207 -15.38 19.66 -4.14
C ALA A 207 -15.78 19.29 -5.57
N LYS A 208 -15.19 18.24 -6.15
CA LYS A 208 -15.54 17.72 -7.48
C LYS A 208 -16.99 17.22 -7.55
N THR A 209 -17.46 16.57 -6.49
CA THR A 209 -18.84 16.08 -6.37
C THR A 209 -19.83 17.25 -6.37
N GLU A 210 -19.58 18.28 -5.57
CA GLU A 210 -20.47 19.45 -5.46
C GLU A 210 -20.48 20.30 -6.73
N LEU A 211 -19.33 20.46 -7.40
CA LEU A 211 -19.27 21.13 -8.71
C LEU A 211 -20.17 20.44 -9.75
N ILE A 212 -20.10 19.10 -9.85
CA ILE A 212 -20.94 18.34 -10.79
C ILE A 212 -22.43 18.47 -10.45
N LYS A 213 -22.79 18.50 -9.16
CA LYS A 213 -24.19 18.68 -8.73
C LYS A 213 -24.71 20.08 -9.04
N ALA A 214 -23.90 21.12 -8.83
CA ALA A 214 -24.26 22.50 -9.15
C ALA A 214 -24.51 22.69 -10.65
N ASP A 215 -23.66 22.12 -11.51
CA ASP A 215 -23.82 22.16 -12.97
C ASP A 215 -25.12 21.50 -13.45
N ARG A 216 -25.66 20.53 -12.70
CA ARG A 216 -26.96 19.90 -13.00
C ARG A 216 -28.15 20.77 -12.63
N GLN A 217 -28.06 21.54 -11.53
CA GLN A 217 -29.16 22.38 -11.07
C GLN A 217 -29.36 23.63 -11.93
N GLN A 218 -28.37 23.98 -12.75
CA GLN A 218 -28.41 25.12 -13.67
C GLN A 218 -28.88 24.77 -15.10
N LYS A 219 -29.15 23.49 -15.39
CA LYS A 219 -29.65 22.99 -16.68
C LYS A 219 -31.09 22.52 -16.58
#